data_AF-A0A7J2X167-F1
#
_entry.id   AF-A0A7J2X167-F1
#
_cell.length_a   1.000
_cell.length_b   1.000
_cell.length_c   1.000
_cell.angle_alpha   90.00
_cell.angle_beta   90.00
_cell.angle_gamma   90.00
#
_symmetry.space_group_name_H-M   'P 1'
#
loop_
_entity.id
_entity.type
_entity.pdbx_description
1 polymer ?
#
loop_
_entity_poly.entity_id
_entity_poly.type
_entity_poly.pdbx_seq_one_letter_code
_entity_poly.pdbx_strand_id
1 'polypeptide(L)'
;MYKVVRELRLEGSYYFHKTPLPELDYSINPYFGCEFGCRYCYSMRYFKLRGIKYKWGEYVEAKIYLPRVLTKVLNRFEEGSVIGIGTYSDPYMPWEAKLRLTRRILEILSRRRDLRVSIQTKSPLVLRDLDLLTNMNADVGFSISSLNPRYISYFEPYAPRPKSRFKAVEKLSKSLETWVFIAPIMPYINDDESELDEILKYSVKSHVDYVYSDVIRFRLGVRESIINVLKEYNPSLINYYRHL
;
A
#
# COMPACT_ATOMS: atom_id res chain seq x y z
N MET A 1 5.01 12.23 17.61
CA MET A 1 4.85 13.05 16.39
C MET A 1 3.36 13.15 16.10
N TYR A 2 2.77 14.35 16.14
CA TYR A 2 1.34 14.53 15.88
C TYR A 2 1.08 14.34 14.38
N LYS A 3 0.20 13.40 14.02
CA LYS A 3 -0.24 13.24 12.64
C LYS A 3 -1.53 14.02 12.45
N VAL A 4 -1.57 14.88 11.45
CA VAL A 4 -2.76 15.65 11.10
C VAL A 4 -3.67 14.74 10.30
N VAL A 5 -4.87 14.52 10.83
CA VAL A 5 -5.94 13.87 10.09
C VAL A 5 -7.03 14.88 9.80
N ARG A 6 -7.25 15.09 8.51
CA ARG A 6 -8.36 15.88 8.01
C ARG A 6 -9.45 14.93 7.53
N GLU A 7 -10.67 15.13 8.00
CA GLU A 7 -11.81 14.47 7.40
C GLU A 7 -12.21 15.18 6.10
N LEU A 8 -12.30 14.43 5.01
CA LEU A 8 -12.74 14.92 3.72
C LEU A 8 -14.19 14.51 3.46
N ARG A 9 -15.05 15.53 3.32
CA ARG A 9 -16.51 15.43 3.14
C ARG A 9 -16.92 15.91 1.75
N LEU A 10 -16.36 15.33 0.69
CA LEU A 10 -16.75 15.63 -0.69
C LEU A 10 -17.77 14.60 -1.19
N GLU A 11 -18.76 15.02 -1.98
CA GLU A 11 -19.80 14.16 -2.55
C GLU A 11 -19.61 13.83 -4.06
N GLY A 12 -18.37 13.88 -4.57
CA GLY A 12 -18.08 13.61 -5.99
C GLY A 12 -17.54 12.20 -6.27
N SER A 13 -17.60 11.77 -7.53
CA SER A 13 -17.03 10.50 -8.02
C SER A 13 -15.50 10.45 -8.02
N TYR A 14 -14.82 11.49 -7.57
CA TYR A 14 -13.35 11.61 -7.50
C TYR A 14 -12.66 10.54 -6.64
N TYR A 15 -13.42 9.68 -5.96
CA TYR A 15 -12.89 8.65 -5.08
C TYR A 15 -12.54 7.33 -5.76
N PHE A 16 -13.00 7.12 -7.00
CA PHE A 16 -12.69 5.96 -7.81
C PHE A 16 -12.47 6.40 -9.26
N HIS A 17 -11.51 5.76 -9.92
CA HIS A 17 -11.13 6.09 -11.29
C HIS A 17 -10.63 4.83 -11.98
N LYS A 18 -10.77 4.77 -13.31
CA LYS A 18 -10.05 3.76 -14.10
C LYS A 18 -8.55 3.96 -13.88
N THR A 19 -7.84 2.86 -13.66
CA THR A 19 -6.41 2.90 -13.33
C THR A 19 -5.59 2.33 -14.48
N PRO A 20 -4.39 2.89 -14.77
CA PRO A 20 -3.47 2.31 -15.75
C PRO A 20 -2.60 1.20 -15.14
N LEU A 21 -2.85 0.81 -13.89
CA LEU A 21 -2.09 -0.25 -13.24
C LEU A 21 -2.42 -1.59 -13.89
N PRO A 22 -1.42 -2.44 -14.18
CA PRO A 22 -1.67 -3.79 -14.68
C PRO A 22 -2.63 -4.54 -13.77
N GLU A 23 -3.47 -5.40 -14.35
CA GLU A 23 -4.39 -6.30 -13.65
C GLU A 23 -5.53 -5.61 -12.86
N LEU A 24 -5.62 -4.28 -12.90
CA LEU A 24 -6.66 -3.51 -12.20
C LEU A 24 -7.46 -2.64 -13.18
N ASP A 25 -8.79 -2.67 -13.08
CA ASP A 25 -9.66 -1.81 -13.88
C ASP A 25 -9.94 -0.49 -13.17
N TYR A 26 -10.20 -0.55 -11.86
CA TYR A 26 -10.50 0.62 -11.04
C TYR A 26 -9.64 0.67 -9.80
N SER A 27 -9.42 1.88 -9.28
CA SER A 27 -8.77 2.07 -7.99
C SER A 27 -9.62 2.85 -7.00
N ILE A 28 -9.73 2.32 -5.77
CA ILE A 28 -10.38 2.96 -4.63
C ILE A 28 -9.36 3.11 -3.50
N ASN A 29 -9.15 4.34 -3.05
CA ASN A 29 -8.26 4.61 -1.92
C ASN A 29 -9.05 5.29 -0.81
N PRO A 30 -9.24 4.67 0.37
CA PRO A 30 -9.98 5.25 1.49
C PRO A 30 -9.33 6.52 2.07
N TYR A 31 -8.05 6.68 1.80
CA TYR A 31 -7.22 7.73 2.34
C TYR A 31 -6.42 8.45 1.25
N PHE A 32 -5.96 9.65 1.56
CA PHE A 32 -4.87 10.31 0.87
C PHE A 32 -3.76 10.62 1.88
N GLY A 33 -2.50 10.48 1.48
CA GLY A 33 -1.37 10.39 2.42
C GLY A 33 -1.29 9.01 3.04
N CYS A 34 -0.20 8.71 3.75
CA CYS A 34 -0.03 7.41 4.39
C CYS A 34 0.84 7.55 5.63
N GLU A 35 0.34 7.03 6.74
CA GLU A 35 0.98 7.09 8.05
C GLU A 35 2.27 6.29 8.18
N PHE A 36 2.53 5.37 7.24
CA PHE A 36 3.75 4.57 7.21
C PHE A 36 4.97 5.38 6.79
N GLY A 37 4.77 6.48 6.04
CA GLY A 37 5.83 7.44 5.76
C GLY A 37 7.04 6.87 5.00
N CYS A 38 6.85 5.81 4.20
CA CYS A 38 7.94 5.13 3.50
C CYS A 38 8.72 6.14 2.62
N ARG A 39 10.05 6.14 2.73
CA ARG A 39 10.91 7.18 2.16
C ARG A 39 11.08 7.09 0.65
N TYR A 40 10.80 5.93 0.08
CA TYR A 40 10.78 5.66 -1.35
C TYR A 40 9.38 5.85 -1.98
N CYS A 41 8.37 6.27 -1.22
CA CYS A 41 6.98 6.21 -1.68
C CYS A 41 6.70 7.20 -2.82
N TYR A 42 6.25 6.66 -3.96
CA TYR A 42 5.92 7.44 -5.15
C TYR A 42 4.75 8.43 -4.92
N SER A 43 3.85 8.15 -3.98
CA SER A 43 2.69 8.99 -3.66
C SER A 43 3.07 10.35 -3.07
N MET A 44 4.33 10.52 -2.65
CA MET A 44 4.88 11.81 -2.26
C MET A 44 4.77 12.85 -3.40
N ARG A 45 4.78 12.41 -4.66
CA ARG A 45 4.52 13.28 -5.82
C ARG A 45 3.22 14.08 -5.65
N TYR A 46 2.16 13.44 -5.17
CA TYR A 46 0.87 14.12 -5.02
C TYR A 46 0.87 15.15 -3.88
N PHE A 47 1.68 14.96 -2.84
CA PHE A 47 1.87 15.98 -1.80
C PHE A 47 2.53 17.23 -2.39
N LYS A 48 3.58 17.03 -3.18
CA LYS A 48 4.31 18.10 -3.86
C LYS A 48 3.39 18.85 -4.83
N LEU A 49 2.66 18.13 -5.68
CA LEU A 49 1.74 18.74 -6.66
C LEU A 49 0.59 19.50 -6.00
N ARG A 50 0.08 19.03 -4.85
CA ARG A 50 -0.97 19.71 -4.09
C ARG A 50 -0.45 20.83 -3.18
N GLY A 51 0.85 21.09 -3.15
CA GLY A 51 1.46 22.12 -2.31
C GLY A 51 1.34 21.86 -0.80
N ILE A 52 1.17 20.59 -0.38
CA ILE A 52 1.02 20.21 1.02
C ILE A 52 2.32 20.50 1.77
N LYS A 53 2.24 21.27 2.86
CA LYS A 53 3.41 21.73 3.63
C LYS A 53 3.88 20.76 4.71
N TYR A 54 3.07 19.76 5.04
CA TYR A 54 3.42 18.70 5.99
C TYR A 54 4.43 17.71 5.39
N LYS A 55 5.27 17.11 6.24
CA LYS A 55 6.20 16.07 5.80
C LYS A 55 5.41 14.80 5.42
N TRP A 56 5.96 14.03 4.48
CA TRP A 56 5.41 12.72 4.15
C TRP A 56 5.40 11.82 5.38
N GLY A 57 4.25 11.19 5.66
CA GLY A 57 4.01 10.41 6.89
C GLY A 57 3.27 11.15 8.00
N GLU A 58 3.12 12.49 7.91
CA GLU A 58 2.53 13.31 8.97
C GLU A 58 1.13 13.85 8.64
N TYR A 59 0.67 13.68 7.40
CA TYR A 59 -0.62 14.18 6.93
C TYR A 59 -1.43 13.08 6.28
N VAL A 60 -2.70 13.00 6.67
CA VAL A 60 -3.68 12.09 6.10
C VAL A 60 -4.99 12.82 5.90
N GLU A 61 -5.63 12.57 4.76
CA GLU A 61 -7.04 12.89 4.53
C GLU A 61 -7.85 11.61 4.55
N ALA A 62 -8.78 11.49 5.50
CA ALA A 62 -9.72 10.40 5.60
C ALA A 62 -10.97 10.73 4.78
N LYS A 63 -11.28 9.95 3.74
CA LYS A 63 -12.40 10.21 2.84
C LYS A 63 -13.70 9.65 3.42
N ILE A 64 -14.19 10.27 4.50
CA ILE A 64 -15.30 9.73 5.30
C ILE A 64 -16.63 9.61 4.53
N TYR A 65 -16.80 10.36 3.44
CA TYR A 65 -17.98 10.27 2.56
C TYR A 65 -17.84 9.20 1.46
N LEU A 66 -16.66 8.62 1.28
CA LEU A 66 -16.42 7.62 0.23
C LEU A 66 -17.38 6.42 0.34
N PRO A 67 -17.62 5.78 1.49
CA PRO A 67 -18.59 4.69 1.57
C PRO A 67 -20.00 5.11 1.08
N ARG A 68 -20.44 6.33 1.43
CA ARG A 68 -21.73 6.86 0.99
C ARG A 68 -21.77 7.09 -0.51
N VAL A 69 -20.71 7.65 -1.09
CA VAL A 69 -20.61 7.85 -2.55
C VAL A 69 -20.54 6.50 -3.27
N LEU A 70 -19.73 5.56 -2.78
CA LEU A 70 -19.58 4.22 -3.33
C LEU A 70 -20.91 3.48 -3.39
N THR A 71 -21.73 3.58 -2.35
CA THR A 71 -23.09 3.00 -2.33
C THR A 71 -23.95 3.49 -3.49
N LYS A 72 -23.86 4.78 -3.85
CA LYS A 72 -24.67 5.39 -4.93
C LYS A 72 -24.18 5.00 -6.34
N VAL A 73 -22.90 4.64 -6.47
CA VAL A 73 -22.23 4.44 -7.76
C VAL A 73 -21.78 3.00 -7.99
N LEU A 74 -22.10 2.07 -7.07
CA LEU A 74 -21.67 0.67 -7.13
C LEU A 74 -22.06 0.01 -8.47
N ASN A 75 -23.24 0.33 -8.99
CA ASN A 75 -23.73 -0.20 -10.27
C ASN A 75 -23.01 0.37 -11.52
N ARG A 76 -22.07 1.31 -11.34
CA ARG A 76 -21.26 1.86 -12.45
C ARG A 76 -20.01 1.03 -12.76
N PHE A 77 -19.62 0.08 -11.91
CA PHE A 77 -18.53 -0.83 -12.22
C PHE A 77 -19.01 -1.88 -13.22
N GLU A 78 -18.21 -2.06 -14.28
CA GLU A 78 -18.41 -3.07 -15.31
C GLU A 78 -18.32 -4.47 -14.68
N GLU A 79 -19.14 -5.42 -15.16
CA GLU A 79 -19.11 -6.80 -14.69
C GLU A 79 -17.71 -7.42 -14.91
N GLY A 80 -17.21 -8.20 -13.95
CA GLY A 80 -15.88 -8.80 -14.04
C GLY A 80 -14.72 -7.87 -13.70
N SER A 81 -14.98 -6.58 -13.40
CA SER A 81 -13.91 -5.63 -13.12
C SER A 81 -13.12 -5.98 -11.86
N VAL A 82 -11.81 -5.70 -11.90
CA VAL A 82 -10.91 -5.78 -10.75
C VAL A 82 -10.76 -4.41 -10.08
N ILE A 83 -11.12 -4.35 -8.80
CA ILE A 83 -11.10 -3.15 -7.97
C ILE A 83 -9.88 -3.19 -7.05
N GLY A 84 -8.87 -2.37 -7.36
CA GLY A 84 -7.66 -2.23 -6.56
C GLY A 84 -7.85 -1.28 -5.37
N ILE A 85 -7.61 -1.79 -4.17
CA ILE A 85 -7.59 -1.01 -2.92
C ILE A 85 -6.15 -0.94 -2.41
N GLY A 86 -5.69 0.27 -2.09
CA GLY A 86 -4.34 0.48 -1.54
C GLY A 86 -3.28 0.85 -2.56
N THR A 87 -3.68 1.32 -3.75
CA THR A 87 -2.76 1.59 -4.85
C THR A 87 -1.79 2.72 -4.55
N TYR A 88 -2.21 3.81 -3.88
CA TYR A 88 -1.34 4.95 -3.55
C TYR A 88 -1.34 5.35 -2.06
N SER A 89 -2.22 4.77 -1.25
CA SER A 89 -2.26 4.97 0.19
C SER A 89 -2.63 3.66 0.86
N ASP A 90 -1.92 3.28 1.91
CA ASP A 90 -2.20 2.02 2.60
C ASP A 90 -3.60 2.05 3.24
N PRO A 91 -4.50 1.13 2.88
CA PRO A 91 -5.88 1.14 3.34
C PRO A 91 -6.01 0.66 4.80
N TYR A 92 -4.95 0.08 5.36
CA TYR A 92 -4.91 -0.51 6.70
C TYR A 92 -3.87 0.15 7.60
N MET A 93 -3.56 1.42 7.35
CA MET A 93 -2.71 2.23 8.23
C MET A 93 -3.37 2.48 9.61
N PRO A 94 -2.66 2.94 10.66
CA PRO A 94 -3.16 3.00 12.03
C PRO A 94 -4.54 3.66 12.23
N TRP A 95 -4.85 4.74 11.50
CA TRP A 95 -6.16 5.40 11.57
C TRP A 95 -7.33 4.52 11.11
N GLU A 96 -7.09 3.53 10.24
CA GLU A 96 -8.10 2.56 9.83
C GLU A 96 -8.61 1.72 11.01
N ALA A 97 -7.81 1.52 12.06
CA ALA A 97 -8.25 0.81 13.25
C ALA A 97 -9.43 1.52 13.94
N LYS A 98 -9.49 2.86 13.85
CA LYS A 98 -10.56 3.69 14.42
C LYS A 98 -11.67 3.96 13.41
N LEU A 99 -11.30 4.37 12.19
CA LEU A 99 -12.27 4.91 11.22
C LEU A 99 -13.01 3.82 10.43
N ARG A 100 -12.43 2.62 10.31
CA ARG A 100 -13.01 1.46 9.61
C ARG A 100 -13.52 1.80 8.20
N LEU A 101 -12.86 2.72 7.49
CA LEU A 101 -13.30 3.17 6.16
C LEU A 101 -13.12 2.06 5.14
N THR A 102 -11.99 1.36 5.19
CA THR A 102 -11.72 0.21 4.31
C THR A 102 -12.75 -0.88 4.55
N ARG A 103 -13.05 -1.21 5.82
CA ARG A 103 -14.09 -2.19 6.13
C ARG A 103 -15.45 -1.81 5.54
N ARG A 104 -15.88 -0.56 5.72
CA ARG A 104 -17.16 -0.08 5.16
C ARG A 104 -17.19 -0.11 3.64
N ILE A 105 -16.04 0.10 2.98
CA ILE A 105 -15.90 -0.06 1.53
C ILE A 105 -16.08 -1.55 1.16
N LEU A 106 -15.43 -2.47 1.87
CA LEU A 106 -15.57 -3.91 1.65
C LEU A 106 -17.01 -4.40 1.86
N GLU A 107 -17.72 -3.91 2.89
CA GLU A 107 -19.15 -4.22 3.13
C GLU A 107 -20.07 -3.76 1.99
N ILE A 108 -19.66 -2.75 1.21
CA ILE A 108 -20.42 -2.27 0.05
C ILE A 108 -20.05 -3.09 -1.19
N LEU A 109 -18.75 -3.33 -1.42
CA LEU A 109 -18.26 -4.12 -2.54
C LEU A 109 -18.72 -5.58 -2.47
N SER A 110 -18.87 -6.15 -1.27
CA SER A 110 -19.35 -7.52 -1.06
C SER A 110 -20.76 -7.79 -1.60
N ARG A 111 -21.52 -6.73 -1.92
CA ARG A 111 -22.85 -6.81 -2.57
C ARG A 111 -22.77 -7.16 -4.06
N ARG A 112 -21.58 -7.09 -4.66
CA ARG A 112 -21.31 -7.38 -6.07
C ARG A 112 -20.32 -8.54 -6.19
N ARG A 113 -20.84 -9.77 -6.36
CA ARG A 113 -20.05 -11.00 -6.46
C ARG A 113 -19.29 -11.13 -7.78
N ASP A 114 -19.73 -10.39 -8.79
CA ASP A 114 -19.13 -10.29 -10.12
C ASP A 114 -17.89 -9.39 -10.17
N LEU A 115 -17.63 -8.61 -9.10
CA LEU A 115 -16.41 -7.82 -8.98
C LEU A 115 -15.33 -8.61 -8.25
N ARG A 116 -14.07 -8.40 -8.64
CA ARG A 116 -12.92 -8.86 -7.89
C ARG A 116 -12.31 -7.71 -7.09
N VAL A 117 -11.94 -7.94 -5.84
CA VAL A 117 -11.26 -6.95 -5.01
C VAL A 117 -9.81 -7.36 -4.79
N SER A 118 -8.86 -6.54 -5.23
CA SER A 118 -7.44 -6.76 -4.97
C SER A 118 -6.92 -5.73 -3.96
N ILE A 119 -6.33 -6.20 -2.86
CA ILE A 119 -5.89 -5.32 -1.77
C ILE A 119 -4.37 -5.35 -1.65
N GLN A 120 -3.72 -4.18 -1.69
CA GLN A 120 -2.32 -4.03 -1.34
C GLN A 120 -2.15 -3.37 0.04
N THR A 121 -1.35 -3.98 0.92
CA THR A 121 -1.03 -3.36 2.23
C THR A 121 0.36 -3.75 2.77
N LYS A 122 0.82 -3.04 3.80
CA LYS A 122 1.92 -3.44 4.68
C LYS A 122 1.44 -3.83 6.08
N SER A 123 0.13 -3.88 6.29
CA SER A 123 -0.49 -3.92 7.61
C SER A 123 -1.18 -5.25 7.93
N PRO A 124 -0.81 -5.91 9.04
CA PRO A 124 -1.57 -7.05 9.56
C PRO A 124 -3.02 -6.73 9.95
N LEU A 125 -3.40 -5.44 10.03
CA LEU A 125 -4.76 -5.02 10.37
C LEU A 125 -5.81 -5.53 9.37
N VAL A 126 -5.43 -5.89 8.14
CA VAL A 126 -6.32 -6.54 7.16
C VAL A 126 -6.97 -7.81 7.69
N LEU A 127 -6.31 -8.54 8.60
CA LEU A 127 -6.86 -9.74 9.24
C LEU A 127 -8.17 -9.48 9.99
N ARG A 128 -8.43 -8.23 10.43
CA ARG A 128 -9.70 -7.83 11.05
C ARG A 128 -10.90 -8.07 10.14
N ASP A 129 -10.70 -7.92 8.83
CA ASP A 129 -11.77 -7.96 7.84
C ASP A 129 -11.78 -9.30 7.07
N LEU A 130 -11.11 -10.32 7.59
CA LEU A 130 -11.08 -11.66 7.00
C LEU A 130 -12.50 -12.22 6.78
N ASP A 131 -13.42 -11.93 7.71
CA ASP A 131 -14.83 -12.31 7.64
C ASP A 131 -15.55 -11.79 6.38
N LEU A 132 -15.16 -10.60 5.88
CA LEU A 132 -15.70 -10.04 4.65
C LEU A 132 -14.96 -10.59 3.44
N LEU A 133 -13.63 -10.65 3.52
CA LEU A 133 -12.77 -11.01 2.40
C LEU A 133 -13.01 -12.45 1.94
N THR A 134 -13.15 -13.41 2.85
CA THR A 134 -13.46 -14.82 2.50
C THR A 134 -14.85 -14.99 1.89
N ASN A 135 -15.71 -13.99 2.03
CA ASN A 135 -17.06 -13.97 1.51
C ASN A 135 -17.18 -13.10 0.25
N MET A 136 -16.09 -12.83 -0.47
CA MET A 136 -16.12 -12.19 -1.80
C MET A 136 -15.00 -12.73 -2.69
N ASN A 137 -15.02 -12.39 -3.98
CA ASN A 137 -13.88 -12.67 -4.85
C ASN A 137 -12.78 -11.64 -4.55
N ALA A 138 -11.79 -12.03 -3.73
CA ALA A 138 -10.73 -11.13 -3.32
C ALA A 138 -9.37 -11.81 -3.22
N ASP A 139 -8.33 -11.00 -3.44
CA ASP A 139 -6.94 -11.32 -3.10
C ASP A 139 -6.35 -10.27 -2.15
N VAL A 140 -5.32 -10.68 -1.41
CA VAL A 140 -4.60 -9.78 -0.50
C VAL A 140 -3.09 -9.89 -0.70
N GLY A 141 -2.50 -8.75 -1.01
CA GLY A 141 -1.08 -8.55 -1.22
C GLY A 141 -0.36 -7.84 -0.09
N PHE A 142 0.83 -8.32 0.23
CA PHE A 142 1.74 -7.64 1.15
C PHE A 142 2.99 -7.10 0.46
N SER A 143 3.28 -5.81 0.65
CA SER A 143 4.59 -5.27 0.21
C SER A 143 5.70 -5.68 1.19
N ILE A 144 6.74 -6.33 0.68
CA ILE A 144 7.95 -6.74 1.42
C ILE A 144 9.16 -6.17 0.69
N SER A 145 9.68 -5.02 1.13
CA SER A 145 10.81 -4.37 0.46
C SER A 145 12.17 -4.96 0.86
N SER A 146 12.34 -5.37 2.11
CA SER A 146 13.60 -5.91 2.65
C SER A 146 13.30 -6.67 3.95
N LEU A 147 14.16 -7.60 4.35
CA LEU A 147 14.14 -8.27 5.65
C LEU A 147 15.09 -7.58 6.65
N ASN A 148 16.03 -6.77 6.14
CA ASN A 148 17.04 -6.08 6.91
C ASN A 148 16.45 -5.04 7.89
N PRO A 149 16.63 -5.21 9.21
CA PRO A 149 16.11 -4.26 10.20
C PRO A 149 16.66 -2.83 10.04
N ARG A 150 17.90 -2.68 9.57
CA ARG A 150 18.52 -1.38 9.30
C ARG A 150 17.84 -0.71 8.11
N TYR A 151 17.54 -1.44 7.03
CA TYR A 151 16.74 -0.87 5.94
C TYR A 151 15.39 -0.38 6.47
N ILE A 152 14.68 -1.23 7.20
CA ILE A 152 13.32 -0.94 7.67
C ILE A 152 13.28 0.30 8.57
N SER A 153 14.26 0.48 9.48
CA SER A 153 14.30 1.65 10.36
C SER A 153 14.48 2.98 9.60
N TYR A 154 15.20 2.98 8.48
CA TYR A 154 15.47 4.18 7.70
C TYR A 154 14.40 4.43 6.63
N PHE A 155 13.99 3.40 5.89
CA PHE A 155 13.12 3.53 4.73
C PHE A 155 11.64 3.31 5.03
N GLU A 156 11.27 2.56 6.07
CA GLU A 156 9.89 2.23 6.44
C GLU A 156 9.61 2.47 7.94
N PRO A 157 9.93 3.66 8.48
CA PRO A 157 10.07 3.87 9.93
C PRO A 157 8.81 3.60 10.75
N TYR A 158 7.62 3.69 10.13
CA TYR A 158 6.34 3.52 10.81
C TYR A 158 5.50 2.37 10.26
N ALA A 159 6.03 1.59 9.31
CA ALA A 159 5.33 0.43 8.78
C ALA A 159 5.56 -0.81 9.68
N PRO A 160 4.60 -1.76 9.75
CA PRO A 160 4.79 -3.01 10.49
C PRO A 160 5.98 -3.80 9.96
N ARG A 161 6.75 -4.49 10.81
CA ARG A 161 7.97 -5.19 10.39
C ARG A 161 7.65 -6.35 9.41
N PRO A 162 8.55 -6.71 8.47
CA PRO A 162 8.35 -7.80 7.50
C PRO A 162 7.89 -9.11 8.13
N LYS A 163 8.48 -9.52 9.27
CA LYS A 163 8.05 -10.72 10.00
C LYS A 163 6.57 -10.72 10.41
N SER A 164 6.03 -9.55 10.77
CA SER A 164 4.60 -9.43 11.10
C SER A 164 3.70 -9.48 9.86
N ARG A 165 4.21 -8.99 8.72
CA ARG A 165 3.53 -9.06 7.43
C ARG A 165 3.44 -10.51 6.95
N PHE A 166 4.55 -11.26 6.96
CA PHE A 166 4.54 -12.69 6.60
C PHE A 166 3.62 -13.53 7.49
N LYS A 167 3.60 -13.27 8.81
CA LYS A 167 2.63 -13.91 9.71
C LYS A 167 1.17 -13.63 9.35
N ALA A 168 0.87 -12.47 8.77
CA ALA A 168 -0.47 -12.16 8.30
C ALA A 168 -0.76 -12.89 6.99
N VAL A 169 0.18 -12.87 6.05
CA VAL A 169 0.12 -13.63 4.79
C VAL A 169 -0.15 -15.12 5.04
N GLU A 170 0.61 -15.76 5.93
CA GLU A 170 0.45 -17.19 6.29
C GLU A 170 -0.96 -17.51 6.85
N LYS A 171 -1.63 -16.53 7.48
CA LYS A 171 -3.00 -16.71 7.95
C LYS A 171 -4.02 -16.53 6.82
N LEU A 172 -3.77 -15.58 5.92
CA LEU A 172 -4.66 -15.26 4.81
C LEU A 172 -4.63 -16.34 3.73
N SER A 173 -3.45 -16.90 3.42
CA SER A 173 -3.28 -17.93 2.39
C SER A 173 -4.06 -19.22 2.65
N LYS A 174 -4.54 -19.42 3.89
CA LYS A 174 -5.42 -20.54 4.26
C LYS A 174 -6.85 -20.39 3.76
N SER A 175 -7.24 -19.19 3.31
CA SER A 175 -8.66 -18.89 3.01
C SER A 175 -8.85 -17.97 1.82
N LEU A 176 -7.79 -17.36 1.30
CA LEU A 176 -7.80 -16.38 0.22
C LEU A 176 -6.56 -16.54 -0.63
N GLU A 177 -6.67 -16.11 -1.88
CA GLU A 177 -5.50 -15.91 -2.72
C GLU A 177 -4.65 -14.76 -2.15
N THR A 178 -3.35 -14.96 -2.11
CA THR A 178 -2.40 -14.01 -1.54
C THR A 178 -1.21 -13.80 -2.45
N TRP A 179 -0.65 -12.61 -2.36
CA TRP A 179 0.56 -12.28 -3.11
C TRP A 179 1.54 -11.46 -2.28
N VAL A 180 2.81 -11.54 -2.66
CA VAL A 180 3.88 -10.72 -2.09
C VAL A 180 4.43 -9.81 -3.17
N PHE A 181 4.58 -8.53 -2.84
CA PHE A 181 5.20 -7.56 -3.74
C PHE A 181 6.54 -7.09 -3.18
N ILE A 182 7.60 -7.55 -3.83
CA ILE A 182 8.98 -7.19 -3.52
C ILE A 182 9.28 -5.86 -4.21
N ALA A 183 8.91 -4.77 -3.55
CA ALA A 183 9.07 -3.44 -4.12
C ALA A 183 9.18 -2.32 -3.06
N PRO A 184 9.94 -1.26 -3.38
CA PRO A 184 10.82 -1.16 -4.55
C PRO A 184 12.15 -1.88 -4.31
N ILE A 185 12.68 -2.54 -5.33
CA ILE A 185 14.09 -2.92 -5.39
C ILE A 185 14.90 -1.67 -5.74
N MET A 186 15.86 -1.31 -4.87
CA MET A 186 16.71 -0.14 -4.98
C MET A 186 18.18 -0.57 -5.13
N PRO A 187 18.86 -0.16 -6.21
CA PRO A 187 20.23 -0.60 -6.48
C PRO A 187 21.23 -0.26 -5.37
N TYR A 188 22.04 -1.23 -4.94
CA TYR A 188 22.99 -1.14 -3.84
C TYR A 188 22.38 -0.85 -2.46
N ILE A 189 21.07 -1.01 -2.28
CA ILE A 189 20.37 -0.81 -1.00
C ILE A 189 19.65 -2.07 -0.53
N ASN A 190 18.83 -2.69 -1.38
CA ASN A 190 18.05 -3.90 -1.08
C ASN A 190 17.90 -4.80 -2.31
N ASP A 191 18.90 -4.83 -3.17
CA ASP A 191 19.02 -5.64 -4.38
C ASP A 191 20.00 -6.80 -4.22
N ASP A 192 20.43 -7.09 -2.99
CA ASP A 192 21.25 -8.26 -2.68
C ASP A 192 20.48 -9.55 -2.99
N GLU A 193 21.03 -10.39 -3.88
CA GLU A 193 20.37 -11.62 -4.34
C GLU A 193 20.06 -12.58 -3.18
N SER A 194 20.92 -12.64 -2.16
CA SER A 194 20.69 -13.54 -1.03
C SER A 194 19.51 -13.09 -0.16
N GLU A 195 19.32 -11.78 0.03
CA GLU A 195 18.12 -11.24 0.71
C GLU A 195 16.85 -11.48 -0.12
N LEU A 196 16.91 -11.29 -1.44
CA LEU A 196 15.78 -11.56 -2.33
C LEU A 196 15.38 -13.04 -2.29
N ASP A 197 16.35 -13.95 -2.33
CA ASP A 197 16.16 -15.39 -2.17
C ASP A 197 15.52 -15.74 -0.82
N GLU A 198 15.91 -15.07 0.26
CA GLU A 198 15.27 -15.26 1.56
C GLU A 198 13.80 -14.83 1.54
N ILE A 199 13.48 -13.68 0.94
CA ILE A 199 12.09 -13.22 0.79
C ILE A 199 11.28 -14.26 0.00
N LEU A 200 11.82 -14.81 -1.09
CA LEU A 200 11.17 -15.86 -1.88
C LEU A 200 10.93 -17.13 -1.05
N LYS A 201 11.93 -17.58 -0.28
CA LYS A 201 11.78 -18.73 0.63
C LYS A 201 10.68 -18.50 1.67
N TYR A 202 10.57 -17.29 2.23
CA TYR A 202 9.47 -16.94 3.14
C TYR A 202 8.10 -16.94 2.44
N SER A 203 8.03 -16.46 1.19
CA SER A 203 6.80 -16.49 0.40
C SER A 203 6.32 -17.92 0.14
N VAL A 204 7.22 -18.81 -0.29
CA VAL A 204 6.92 -20.24 -0.48
C VAL A 204 6.45 -20.88 0.83
N LYS A 205 7.18 -20.65 1.93
CA LYS A 205 6.82 -21.18 3.25
C LYS A 205 5.46 -20.67 3.76
N SER A 206 5.05 -19.47 3.33
CA SER A 206 3.77 -18.86 3.71
C SER A 206 2.62 -19.27 2.78
N HIS A 207 2.87 -20.14 1.80
CA HIS A 207 1.90 -20.57 0.79
C HIS A 207 1.32 -19.40 -0.02
N VAL A 208 2.18 -18.46 -0.42
CA VAL A 208 1.80 -17.33 -1.28
C VAL A 208 1.58 -17.83 -2.71
N ASP A 209 0.50 -17.37 -3.34
CA ASP A 209 0.13 -17.77 -4.71
C ASP A 209 0.98 -17.07 -5.77
N TYR A 210 1.23 -15.76 -5.59
CA TYR A 210 2.02 -14.97 -6.53
C TYR A 210 3.09 -14.11 -5.86
N VAL A 211 4.23 -13.97 -6.51
CA VAL A 211 5.26 -12.99 -6.15
C VAL A 211 5.45 -12.03 -7.31
N TYR A 212 5.30 -10.75 -7.01
CA TYR A 212 5.57 -9.65 -7.92
C TYR A 212 6.81 -8.89 -7.46
N SER A 213 7.49 -8.23 -8.38
CA SER A 213 8.61 -7.32 -8.06
C SER A 213 8.58 -6.09 -8.95
N ASP A 214 9.00 -4.94 -8.43
CA ASP A 214 9.25 -3.74 -9.24
C ASP A 214 10.47 -2.98 -8.70
N VAL A 215 11.16 -2.30 -9.62
CA VAL A 215 12.31 -1.46 -9.31
C VAL A 215 11.86 -0.05 -8.95
N ILE A 216 12.70 0.68 -8.20
CA ILE A 216 12.41 2.04 -7.80
C ILE A 216 12.12 2.96 -9.00
N ARG A 217 11.06 3.77 -8.87
CA ARG A 217 10.70 4.82 -9.83
C ARG A 217 10.82 6.19 -9.15
N PHE A 218 11.72 7.03 -9.64
CA PHE A 218 11.98 8.37 -9.10
C PHE A 218 10.91 9.40 -9.51
N ARG A 219 9.68 9.21 -9.02
CA ARG A 219 8.64 10.24 -9.11
C ARG A 219 9.03 11.49 -8.31
N LEU A 220 8.41 12.63 -8.61
CA LEU A 220 8.69 13.92 -7.96
C LEU A 220 8.77 13.79 -6.42
N GLY A 221 9.91 14.18 -5.83
CA GLY A 221 10.16 14.13 -4.39
C GLY A 221 10.84 12.86 -3.88
N VAL A 222 10.78 11.75 -4.63
CA VAL A 222 11.33 10.45 -4.19
C VAL A 222 12.86 10.50 -4.12
N ARG A 223 13.51 11.06 -5.15
CA ARG A 223 14.99 11.12 -5.21
C ARG A 223 15.55 11.93 -4.04
N GLU A 224 14.98 13.11 -3.80
CA GLU A 224 15.40 13.99 -2.70
C GLU A 224 15.15 13.33 -1.33
N SER A 225 14.04 12.60 -1.19
CA SER A 225 13.74 11.84 0.02
C SER A 225 14.77 10.74 0.27
N ILE A 226 15.12 9.96 -0.76
CA ILE A 226 16.14 8.90 -0.67
C ILE A 226 17.51 9.50 -0.36
N ILE A 227 17.94 10.54 -1.08
CA ILE A 227 19.24 11.21 -0.83
C ILE A 227 19.33 11.70 0.63
N ASN A 228 18.24 12.23 1.18
CA ASN A 228 18.24 12.66 2.58
C ASN A 228 18.42 11.50 3.55
N VAL A 229 17.83 10.33 3.28
CA VAL A 229 18.05 9.12 4.08
C VAL A 229 19.49 8.61 3.95
N LEU A 230 20.06 8.67 2.74
CA LEU A 230 21.42 8.19 2.46
C LEU A 230 22.50 8.93 3.24
N LYS A 231 22.28 10.19 3.63
CA LYS A 231 23.20 10.96 4.50
C LYS A 231 23.54 10.25 5.81
N GLU A 232 22.62 9.44 6.32
CA GLU A 232 22.80 8.67 7.55
C GLU A 232 22.92 7.16 7.27
N TYR A 233 22.21 6.65 6.26
CA TYR A 233 22.19 5.23 5.95
C TYR A 233 23.47 4.76 5.24
N ASN A 234 23.87 5.43 4.15
CA ASN A 234 25.09 5.11 3.43
C ASN A 234 25.51 6.30 2.53
N PRO A 235 26.34 7.23 3.04
CA PRO A 235 26.71 8.45 2.31
C PRO A 235 27.42 8.20 0.98
N SER A 236 28.11 7.06 0.83
CA SER A 236 28.83 6.71 -0.39
C SER A 236 27.92 6.60 -1.61
N LEU A 237 26.64 6.28 -1.41
CA LEU A 237 25.65 6.10 -2.48
C LEU A 237 25.02 7.42 -2.95
N ILE A 238 25.27 8.55 -2.29
CA ILE A 238 24.60 9.83 -2.61
C ILE A 238 24.87 10.27 -4.04
N ASN A 239 26.14 10.18 -4.50
CA ASN A 239 26.48 10.58 -5.86
C ASN A 239 25.82 9.67 -6.90
N TYR A 240 25.82 8.36 -6.67
CA TYR A 240 25.13 7.42 -7.54
C TYR A 240 23.63 7.75 -7.70
N TYR A 241 22.92 7.96 -6.59
CA TYR A 241 21.48 8.30 -6.60
C TYR A 241 21.14 9.70 -7.12
N ARG A 242 22.11 10.62 -7.22
CA ARG A 242 21.92 11.92 -7.89
C ARG A 242 21.87 11.79 -9.40
N HIS A 243 22.52 10.76 -9.95
CA HIS A 243 22.69 10.56 -11.40
C HIS A 243 21.77 9.48 -12.00
N LEU A 244 21.00 8.76 -11.16
CA LEU A 244 19.84 7.97 -11.57
C LEU A 244 18.62 8.87 -11.84
#